data_AF-A0AAV5WIQ9-F1
#
_entry.id   AF-A0AAV5WIQ9-F1
#
_cell.length_a   1.000
_cell.length_b   1.000
_cell.length_c   1.000
_cell.angle_alpha   90.00
_cell.angle_beta   90.00
_cell.angle_gamma   90.00
#
_symmetry.space_group_name_H-M   'P 1'
#
loop_
_entity.id
_entity.type
_entity.pdbx_description
1 polymer ?
#
loop_
_entity_poly.entity_id
_entity_poly.type
_entity_poly.pdbx_seq_one_letter_code
_entity_poly.pdbx_strand_id
1 'polypeptide(L)'
;THSLSVLRSPVAVSRSCSCCRVETTSHWRSIRQGNYATSAQLLYIAMTEIRLFYEKTFPAITELSEEEQEHLFKSYFPKFGIIDNLYRTRKLWGEIKRFIMGSVESAMDTDHPELWLEEGLGGENRNALIRCMNEQYQAQFEVVVPAMTRAMITNKEFHAMIALVLCEIDSSIELSDRALSVIDGIRIAALEDLQRYYKDEMGMDDFSSRLGNVITLNHAIQECISINVKFSRIQTSVFDIYAAEEKIHQLFI
;
A
#
# COMPACT_ATOMS: atom_id res chain seq x y z
N THR A 1 45.47 -13.12 38.95
CA THR A 1 46.24 -12.81 37.73
C THR A 1 45.60 -13.56 36.59
N HIS A 2 44.89 -13.03 35.59
CA HIS A 2 44.44 -11.76 34.99
C HIS A 2 43.28 -12.19 34.06
N SER A 3 42.37 -11.41 33.50
CA SER A 3 41.74 -10.10 33.70
C SER A 3 40.57 -10.12 32.72
N LEU A 4 39.44 -9.55 33.11
CA LEU A 4 38.30 -9.25 32.26
C LEU A 4 38.62 -8.13 31.25
N SER A 5 37.69 -7.96 30.30
CA SER A 5 37.52 -6.90 29.28
C SER A 5 38.13 -7.19 27.90
N VAL A 6 37.26 -7.36 26.89
CA VAL A 6 37.03 -6.35 25.83
C VAL A 6 35.64 -6.64 25.22
N LEU A 7 34.63 -5.92 25.70
CA LEU A 7 33.40 -5.66 24.95
C LEU A 7 33.78 -4.73 23.78
N ARG A 8 33.73 -5.22 22.54
CA ARG A 8 33.75 -4.34 21.37
C ARG A 8 32.32 -3.90 21.08
N SER A 9 32.10 -2.61 21.31
CA SER A 9 30.90 -1.85 20.95
C SER A 9 30.49 -2.09 19.49
N PRO A 10 29.19 -2.15 19.17
CA PRO A 10 28.74 -1.96 17.79
C PRO A 10 29.12 -0.54 17.37
N VAL A 11 29.71 -0.45 16.18
CA VAL A 11 30.04 0.80 15.51
C VAL A 11 28.74 1.60 15.36
N ALA A 12 28.70 2.78 15.97
CA ALA A 12 27.67 3.77 15.73
C ALA A 12 27.74 4.17 14.25
N VAL A 13 26.77 3.70 13.47
CA VAL A 13 26.52 4.22 12.12
C VAL A 13 25.78 5.55 12.29
N SER A 14 26.52 6.62 12.58
CA SER A 14 26.00 7.98 12.38
C SER A 14 26.16 8.33 10.90
N ARG A 15 25.27 7.83 10.05
CA ARG A 15 25.05 8.43 8.74
C ARG A 15 23.90 9.42 8.88
N SER A 16 24.25 10.70 8.90
CA SER A 16 23.28 11.78 8.72
C SER A 16 22.63 11.61 7.34
N CYS A 17 21.48 10.94 7.30
CA CYS A 17 20.64 10.91 6.12
C CYS A 17 20.06 12.32 5.95
N SER A 18 20.40 13.00 4.85
CA SER A 18 19.86 14.29 4.45
C SER A 18 18.40 14.13 4.01
N CYS A 19 17.54 13.82 4.97
CA CYS A 19 16.12 13.64 4.74
C CYS A 19 15.48 15.04 4.64
N CYS A 20 15.09 15.44 3.42
CA CYS A 20 14.37 16.69 3.22
C CYS A 20 13.02 16.62 3.95
N ARG A 21 12.72 17.65 4.75
CA ARG A 21 11.46 17.75 5.48
C ARG A 21 10.42 18.34 4.54
N VAL A 22 9.31 17.65 4.33
CA VAL A 22 8.16 18.23 3.62
C VAL A 22 7.42 19.12 4.61
N GLU A 23 7.44 20.44 4.39
CA GLU A 23 6.71 21.39 5.24
C GLU A 23 5.20 21.23 5.01
N THR A 24 4.45 21.05 6.10
CA THR A 24 2.98 20.94 6.05
C THR A 24 2.34 22.00 6.94
N THR A 25 1.17 22.49 6.53
CA THR A 25 0.38 23.46 7.29
C THR A 25 -0.44 22.75 8.36
N SER A 26 0.01 22.88 9.62
CA SER A 26 -0.67 22.50 10.87
C SER A 26 -0.77 21.00 11.21
N HIS A 27 -0.48 20.69 12.50
CA HIS A 27 -0.43 19.38 13.18
C HIS A 27 0.59 18.30 12.72
N TRP A 28 1.08 18.26 11.48
CA TRP A 28 1.99 17.20 10.99
C TRP A 28 3.45 17.67 10.88
N ARG A 29 4.10 17.95 12.02
CA ARG A 29 5.36 18.72 12.09
C ARG A 29 6.64 18.10 11.48
N SER A 30 6.61 16.89 10.91
CA SER A 30 7.76 16.39 10.14
C SER A 30 7.43 15.13 9.33
N ILE A 31 6.96 15.31 8.10
CA ILE A 31 6.94 14.20 7.14
C ILE A 31 8.31 14.10 6.50
N ARG A 32 8.86 12.90 6.56
CA ARG A 32 10.17 12.57 6.01
C ARG A 32 10.03 12.17 4.56
N GLN A 33 10.87 12.72 3.70
CA GLN A 33 11.02 12.15 2.38
C GLN A 33 11.70 10.79 2.50
N GLY A 34 10.97 9.73 2.13
CA GLY A 34 11.51 8.37 2.13
C GLY A 34 12.57 8.18 1.05
N ASN A 35 13.49 7.25 1.27
CA ASN A 35 14.36 6.70 0.25
C ASN A 35 14.16 5.17 0.17
N TYR A 36 14.68 4.54 -0.87
CA TYR A 36 14.41 3.13 -1.17
C TYR A 36 14.73 2.19 0.00
N ALA A 37 15.89 2.33 0.63
CA ALA A 37 16.29 1.50 1.76
C ALA A 37 15.38 1.66 2.98
N THR A 38 14.99 2.91 3.29
CA THR A 38 14.02 3.20 4.35
C THR A 38 12.65 2.64 4.00
N SER A 39 12.24 2.74 2.73
CA SER A 39 10.96 2.24 2.26
C SER A 39 10.86 0.72 2.32
N ALA A 40 11.93 -0.01 2.02
CA ALA A 40 11.99 -1.47 2.19
C ALA A 40 11.80 -1.88 3.66
N GLN A 41 12.46 -1.19 4.58
CA GLN A 41 12.28 -1.42 6.03
C GLN A 41 10.86 -1.09 6.50
N LEU A 42 10.32 0.04 6.03
CA LEU A 42 8.94 0.44 6.33
C LEU A 42 7.93 -0.56 5.75
N LEU A 43 8.20 -1.13 4.58
CA LEU A 43 7.34 -2.15 3.97
C LEU A 43 7.27 -3.41 4.84
N TYR A 44 8.40 -3.85 5.41
CA TYR A 44 8.42 -5.00 6.31
C TYR A 44 7.60 -4.76 7.60
N ILE A 45 7.73 -3.57 8.18
CA ILE A 45 6.93 -3.17 9.34
C ILE A 45 5.45 -3.13 8.96
N ALA A 46 5.12 -2.45 7.86
CA ALA A 46 3.75 -2.34 7.36
C ALA A 46 3.14 -3.71 7.09
N MET A 47 3.87 -4.64 6.49
CA MET A 47 3.40 -6.01 6.26
C MET A 47 3.02 -6.70 7.57
N THR A 48 3.86 -6.59 8.60
CA THR A 48 3.60 -7.21 9.91
C THR A 48 2.38 -6.59 10.57
N GLU A 49 2.27 -5.26 10.55
CA GLU A 49 1.13 -4.54 11.14
C GLU A 49 -0.18 -4.81 10.39
N ILE A 50 -0.13 -4.83 9.05
CA ILE A 50 -1.29 -5.12 8.20
C ILE A 50 -1.71 -6.57 8.35
N ARG A 51 -0.80 -7.53 8.53
CA ARG A 51 -1.12 -8.93 8.85
C ARG A 51 -1.90 -9.02 10.16
N LEU A 52 -1.42 -8.37 11.22
CA LEU A 52 -2.11 -8.33 12.51
C LEU A 52 -3.48 -7.66 12.43
N PHE A 53 -3.59 -6.57 11.67
CA PHE A 53 -4.86 -5.91 11.42
C PHE A 53 -5.82 -6.81 10.65
N TYR A 54 -5.34 -7.47 9.61
CA TYR A 54 -6.10 -8.37 8.74
C TYR A 54 -6.71 -9.54 9.52
N GLU A 55 -5.90 -10.24 10.32
CA GLU A 55 -6.33 -11.39 11.13
C GLU A 55 -7.37 -10.98 12.19
N LYS A 56 -7.24 -9.78 12.77
CA LYS A 56 -8.20 -9.26 13.75
C LYS A 56 -9.50 -8.77 13.12
N THR A 57 -9.43 -8.19 11.92
CA THR A 57 -10.56 -7.60 11.24
C THR A 57 -11.42 -8.65 10.55
N PHE A 58 -10.78 -9.71 10.04
CA PHE A 58 -11.43 -10.78 9.28
C PHE A 58 -11.19 -12.15 9.94
N PRO A 59 -11.69 -12.40 11.16
CA PRO A 59 -11.40 -13.62 11.91
C PRO A 59 -11.83 -14.90 11.17
N ALA A 60 -12.90 -14.85 10.37
CA ALA A 60 -13.36 -15.99 9.55
C ALA A 60 -12.29 -16.49 8.56
N ILE A 61 -11.35 -15.64 8.14
CA ILE A 61 -10.24 -16.04 7.27
C ILE A 61 -9.23 -16.89 8.02
N THR A 62 -9.02 -16.64 9.32
CA THR A 62 -8.08 -17.43 10.14
C THR A 62 -8.50 -18.89 10.30
N GLU A 63 -9.74 -19.22 9.93
CA GLU A 63 -10.28 -20.58 9.93
C GLU A 63 -10.07 -21.33 8.60
N LEU A 64 -9.56 -20.66 7.56
CA LEU A 64 -9.21 -21.25 6.27
C LEU A 64 -7.85 -21.97 6.35
N SER A 65 -7.47 -22.68 5.27
CA SER A 65 -6.12 -23.28 5.21
C SER A 65 -5.03 -22.22 5.24
N GLU A 66 -3.84 -22.55 5.75
CA GLU A 66 -2.70 -21.62 5.79
C GLU A 66 -2.32 -21.11 4.39
N GLU A 67 -2.45 -21.97 3.37
CA GLU A 67 -2.22 -21.63 1.97
C GLU A 67 -3.22 -20.58 1.45
N GLU A 68 -4.52 -20.78 1.69
CA GLU A 68 -5.55 -19.79 1.32
C GLU A 68 -5.37 -18.48 2.10
N GLN A 69 -5.06 -18.55 3.40
CA GLN A 69 -4.77 -17.36 4.21
C GLN A 69 -3.62 -16.55 3.62
N GLU A 70 -2.54 -17.23 3.22
CA GLU A 70 -1.37 -16.60 2.63
C GLU A 70 -1.69 -16.00 1.26
N HIS A 71 -2.39 -16.72 0.39
CA HIS A 71 -2.78 -16.20 -0.92
C HIS A 71 -3.68 -14.97 -0.81
N LEU A 72 -4.68 -15.01 0.06
CA LEU A 72 -5.56 -13.88 0.30
C LEU A 72 -4.80 -12.68 0.86
N PHE A 73 -3.89 -12.91 1.81
CA PHE A 73 -3.07 -11.83 2.38
C PHE A 73 -2.14 -11.20 1.34
N LYS A 74 -1.41 -12.00 0.54
CA LYS A 74 -0.54 -11.50 -0.53
C LYS A 74 -1.32 -10.71 -1.57
N SER A 75 -2.53 -11.14 -1.91
CA SER A 75 -3.41 -10.41 -2.82
C SER A 75 -3.90 -9.10 -2.20
N TYR A 76 -4.28 -9.12 -0.92
CA TYR A 76 -4.85 -7.99 -0.17
C TYR A 76 -3.85 -6.87 0.14
N PHE A 77 -2.66 -7.22 0.63
CA PHE A 77 -1.65 -6.29 1.13
C PHE A 77 -1.34 -5.12 0.17
N PRO A 78 -1.02 -5.33 -1.12
CA PRO A 78 -0.72 -4.22 -2.01
C PRO A 78 -1.94 -3.35 -2.29
N LYS A 79 -3.16 -3.91 -2.30
CA LYS A 79 -4.41 -3.13 -2.46
C LYS A 79 -4.67 -2.24 -1.26
N PHE A 80 -4.49 -2.79 -0.05
CA PHE A 80 -4.55 -2.04 1.19
C PHE A 80 -3.56 -0.87 1.17
N GLY A 81 -2.31 -1.14 0.77
CA GLY A 81 -1.28 -0.11 0.66
C GLY A 81 -1.70 1.03 -0.26
N ILE A 82 -2.24 0.73 -1.45
CA ILE A 82 -2.70 1.75 -2.39
C ILE A 82 -3.82 2.62 -1.78
N ILE A 83 -4.88 2.02 -1.24
CA ILE A 83 -6.01 2.79 -0.71
C ILE A 83 -5.62 3.61 0.53
N ASP A 84 -4.83 3.05 1.44
CA ASP A 84 -4.34 3.75 2.64
C ASP A 84 -3.45 4.93 2.27
N ASN A 85 -2.49 4.73 1.36
CA ASN A 85 -1.58 5.77 0.89
C ASN A 85 -2.34 6.92 0.23
N LEU A 86 -3.26 6.63 -0.68
CA LEU A 86 -4.08 7.65 -1.36
C LEU A 86 -5.00 8.39 -0.37
N TYR A 87 -5.62 7.66 0.56
CA TYR A 87 -6.50 8.23 1.57
C TYR A 87 -5.77 9.21 2.49
N ARG A 88 -4.62 8.81 3.03
CA ARG A 88 -3.79 9.68 3.89
C ARG A 88 -3.27 10.88 3.13
N THR A 89 -2.80 10.67 1.90
CA THR A 89 -2.31 11.76 1.03
C THR A 89 -3.39 12.81 0.85
N ARG A 90 -4.59 12.39 0.46
CA ARG A 90 -5.72 13.31 0.26
C ARG A 90 -6.12 14.01 1.56
N LYS A 91 -6.18 13.29 2.69
CA LYS A 91 -6.54 13.88 3.99
C LYS A 91 -5.54 14.96 4.41
N LEU A 92 -4.26 14.78 4.07
CA LEU A 92 -3.18 15.66 4.47
C LEU A 92 -3.03 16.88 3.55
N TRP A 93 -3.06 16.68 2.23
CA TRP A 93 -2.79 17.73 1.24
C TRP A 93 -4.02 18.19 0.45
N GLY A 94 -5.18 17.58 0.67
CA GLY A 94 -6.44 17.87 -0.03
C GLY A 94 -6.52 17.28 -1.44
N GLU A 95 -5.42 17.37 -2.20
CA GLU A 95 -5.28 16.85 -3.56
C GLU A 95 -4.06 15.92 -3.67
N ILE A 96 -4.14 14.96 -4.60
CA ILE A 96 -3.06 14.03 -4.92
C ILE A 96 -2.37 14.54 -6.18
N LYS A 97 -1.17 15.10 -6.03
CA LYS A 97 -0.40 15.73 -7.11
C LYS A 97 1.03 15.20 -7.17
N ARG A 98 1.87 15.69 -6.25
CA ARG A 98 3.32 15.44 -6.22
C ARG A 98 3.75 14.45 -5.13
N PHE A 99 3.08 14.48 -3.98
CA PHE A 99 3.47 13.65 -2.85
C PHE A 99 2.47 12.51 -2.65
N ILE A 100 2.99 11.34 -2.33
CA ILE A 100 2.20 10.19 -1.86
C ILE A 100 2.75 9.75 -0.51
N MET A 101 1.87 9.62 0.48
CA MET A 101 2.21 9.01 1.75
C MET A 101 2.60 7.55 1.51
N GLY A 102 3.76 7.13 2.03
CA GLY A 102 4.15 5.71 2.09
C GLY A 102 4.00 5.12 3.49
N SER A 103 3.80 5.97 4.50
CA SER A 103 3.46 5.61 5.88
C SER A 103 2.83 6.82 6.58
N VAL A 104 2.59 6.73 7.89
CA VAL A 104 2.18 7.87 8.72
C VAL A 104 3.21 9.00 8.78
N GLU A 105 4.49 8.70 8.59
CA GLU A 105 5.59 9.65 8.79
C GLU A 105 6.45 9.87 7.55
N SER A 106 6.18 9.14 6.46
CA SER A 106 6.97 9.21 5.23
C SER A 106 6.11 9.49 4.01
N ALA A 107 6.68 10.24 3.08
CA ALA A 107 6.12 10.48 1.77
C ALA A 107 7.18 10.31 0.68
N MET A 108 6.70 9.99 -0.51
CA MET A 108 7.45 9.92 -1.74
C MET A 108 7.12 11.14 -2.60
N ASP A 109 8.15 11.72 -3.20
CA ASP A 109 8.02 12.74 -4.23
C ASP A 109 7.96 12.06 -5.61
N THR A 110 6.79 12.08 -6.24
CA THR A 110 6.57 11.41 -7.52
C THR A 110 7.07 12.20 -8.72
N ASP A 111 7.34 13.50 -8.56
CA ASP A 111 7.93 14.32 -9.61
C ASP A 111 9.46 14.15 -9.68
N HIS A 112 10.06 13.65 -8.59
CA HIS A 112 11.50 13.48 -8.42
C HIS A 112 11.88 12.06 -7.95
N PRO A 113 11.57 11.00 -8.72
CA PRO A 113 11.83 9.61 -8.34
C PRO A 113 13.32 9.31 -8.14
N GLU A 114 14.23 10.11 -8.71
CA GLU A 114 15.67 10.03 -8.49
C GLU A 114 16.08 10.28 -7.04
N LEU A 115 15.31 11.07 -6.29
CA LEU A 115 15.55 11.33 -4.87
C LEU A 115 15.21 10.11 -4.00
N TRP A 116 14.41 9.19 -4.54
CA TRP A 116 14.05 7.95 -3.86
C TRP A 116 15.16 6.92 -3.92
N LEU A 117 15.97 6.92 -4.99
CA LEU A 117 17.08 5.99 -5.15
C LEU A 117 18.38 6.61 -4.62
N GLU A 118 18.96 6.04 -3.56
CA GLU A 118 20.27 6.47 -3.05
C GLU A 118 21.36 6.42 -4.14
N GLU A 119 22.34 7.32 -4.06
CA GLU A 119 23.50 7.29 -4.95
C GLU A 119 24.22 5.93 -4.83
N GLY A 120 24.41 5.25 -5.97
CA GLY A 120 24.99 3.90 -6.02
C GLY A 120 23.98 2.77 -6.21
N LEU A 121 22.69 2.99 -6.00
CA LEU A 121 21.65 2.01 -6.35
C LEU A 121 21.31 2.05 -7.84
N GLY A 122 21.04 0.86 -8.42
CA GLY A 122 20.65 0.66 -9.81
C GLY A 122 21.82 0.45 -10.80
N GLY A 123 23.07 0.63 -10.37
CA GLY A 123 24.27 0.39 -11.18
C GLY A 123 24.21 1.10 -12.56
N GLU A 124 24.65 0.40 -13.61
CA GLU A 124 24.62 0.89 -15.00
C GLU A 124 23.19 1.18 -15.50
N ASN A 125 22.19 0.55 -14.89
CA ASN A 125 20.78 0.63 -15.27
C ASN A 125 19.98 1.69 -14.49
N ARG A 126 20.62 2.48 -13.61
CA ARG A 126 19.95 3.45 -12.73
C ARG A 126 18.97 4.36 -13.45
N ASN A 127 19.36 4.95 -14.58
CA ASN A 127 18.50 5.87 -15.33
C ASN A 127 17.28 5.16 -15.96
N ALA A 128 17.45 3.90 -16.37
CA ALA A 128 16.35 3.09 -16.87
C ALA A 128 15.37 2.74 -15.74
N LEU A 129 15.88 2.45 -14.54
CA LEU A 129 15.07 2.22 -13.34
C LEU A 129 14.26 3.47 -12.95
N ILE A 130 14.90 4.65 -12.88
CA ILE A 130 14.22 5.93 -12.57
C ILE A 130 13.09 6.19 -13.57
N ARG A 131 13.35 6.01 -14.86
CA ARG A 131 12.33 6.17 -15.91
C ARG A 131 11.18 5.18 -15.73
N CYS A 132 11.48 3.91 -15.46
CA CYS A 132 10.48 2.87 -15.24
C CYS A 132 9.60 3.16 -14.02
N MET A 133 10.20 3.63 -12.91
CA MET A 133 9.47 4.09 -11.72
C MET A 133 8.51 5.24 -12.08
N ASN A 134 8.99 6.25 -12.80
CA ASN A 134 8.16 7.38 -13.21
C ASN A 134 6.98 6.92 -14.09
N GLU A 135 7.25 6.12 -15.12
CA GLU A 135 6.22 5.58 -16.01
C GLU A 135 5.16 4.78 -15.24
N GLN A 136 5.57 3.97 -14.27
CA GLN A 136 4.65 3.22 -13.41
C GLN A 136 3.77 4.15 -12.56
N TYR A 137 4.35 5.16 -11.89
CA TYR A 137 3.58 6.07 -11.06
C TYR A 137 2.57 6.87 -11.89
N GLN A 138 2.98 7.38 -13.05
CA GLN A 138 2.08 8.11 -13.95
C GLN A 138 0.92 7.21 -14.40
N ALA A 139 1.22 5.97 -14.84
CA ALA A 139 0.18 5.03 -15.24
C ALA A 139 -0.81 4.70 -14.10
N GLN A 140 -0.32 4.54 -12.86
CA GLN A 140 -1.21 4.35 -11.71
C GLN A 140 -2.05 5.60 -11.42
N PHE A 141 -1.45 6.78 -11.49
CA PHE A 141 -2.13 8.05 -11.19
C PHE A 141 -3.24 8.35 -12.18
N GLU A 142 -3.00 8.12 -13.48
CA GLU A 142 -3.99 8.30 -14.53
C GLU A 142 -5.26 7.47 -14.28
N VAL A 143 -5.11 6.29 -13.66
CA VAL A 143 -6.22 5.40 -13.32
C VAL A 143 -6.88 5.81 -11.99
N VAL A 144 -6.09 5.89 -10.91
CA VAL A 144 -6.65 5.93 -9.55
C VAL A 144 -6.97 7.35 -9.06
N VAL A 145 -6.22 8.37 -9.46
CA VAL A 145 -6.44 9.74 -8.97
C VAL A 145 -7.79 10.29 -9.42
N PRO A 146 -8.23 10.13 -10.70
CA PRO A 146 -9.57 10.54 -11.11
C PRO A 146 -10.67 9.79 -10.35
N ALA A 147 -10.51 8.48 -10.14
CA ALA A 147 -11.48 7.68 -9.39
C ALA A 147 -11.58 8.12 -7.92
N MET A 148 -10.44 8.32 -7.26
CA MET A 148 -10.37 8.83 -5.88
C MET A 148 -10.95 10.23 -5.77
N THR A 149 -10.68 11.09 -6.76
CA THR A 149 -11.20 12.47 -6.83
C THR A 149 -12.72 12.47 -6.93
N ARG A 150 -13.30 11.66 -7.84
CA ARG A 150 -14.77 11.50 -7.97
C ARG A 150 -15.40 10.88 -6.74
N ALA A 151 -14.75 9.85 -6.17
CA ALA A 151 -15.30 9.12 -5.04
C ALA A 151 -15.33 9.95 -3.76
N MET A 152 -14.38 10.87 -3.52
CA MET A 152 -14.34 11.72 -2.32
C MET A 152 -14.70 10.96 -1.03
N ILE A 153 -14.10 9.79 -0.83
CA ILE A 153 -14.52 8.85 0.21
C ILE A 153 -14.40 9.46 1.61
N THR A 154 -15.40 9.19 2.44
CA THR A 154 -15.45 9.51 3.87
C THR A 154 -14.65 8.49 4.68
N ASN A 155 -14.45 8.75 5.98
CA ASN A 155 -13.83 7.77 6.89
C ASN A 155 -14.59 6.42 6.88
N LYS A 156 -15.93 6.44 6.82
CA LYS A 156 -16.74 5.21 6.87
C LYS A 156 -16.63 4.41 5.58
N GLU A 157 -16.67 5.11 4.44
CA GLU A 157 -16.43 4.47 3.14
C GLU A 157 -15.00 3.96 3.01
N PHE A 158 -14.00 4.63 3.58
CA PHE A 158 -12.63 4.13 3.64
C PHE A 158 -12.54 2.79 4.38
N HIS A 159 -13.22 2.65 5.54
CA HIS A 159 -13.26 1.36 6.24
C HIS A 159 -13.99 0.27 5.44
N ALA A 160 -15.09 0.61 4.75
CA ALA A 160 -15.75 -0.34 3.88
C ALA A 160 -14.85 -0.74 2.69
N MET A 161 -14.11 0.21 2.12
CA MET A 161 -13.15 -0.04 1.04
C MET A 161 -12.04 -1.00 1.46
N ILE A 162 -11.56 -0.94 2.72
CA ILE A 162 -10.61 -1.92 3.27
C ILE A 162 -11.18 -3.34 3.17
N ALA A 163 -12.46 -3.55 3.44
CA ALA A 163 -13.10 -4.85 3.25
C ALA A 163 -13.32 -5.19 1.76
N LEU A 164 -13.75 -4.22 0.95
CA LEU A 164 -14.06 -4.47 -0.46
C LEU A 164 -12.82 -4.81 -1.29
N VAL A 165 -11.66 -4.21 -1.00
CA VAL A 165 -10.43 -4.55 -1.74
C VAL A 165 -9.97 -5.98 -1.47
N LEU A 166 -10.21 -6.52 -0.27
CA LEU A 166 -9.97 -7.92 0.05
C LEU A 166 -10.80 -8.85 -0.84
N CYS A 167 -12.04 -8.46 -1.14
CA CYS A 167 -12.96 -9.24 -1.94
C CYS A 167 -12.67 -9.22 -3.45
N GLU A 168 -11.70 -8.44 -3.92
CA GLU A 168 -11.23 -8.45 -5.31
C GLU A 168 -10.12 -9.49 -5.46
N ILE A 169 -10.51 -10.73 -5.76
CA ILE A 169 -9.58 -11.87 -5.89
C ILE A 169 -9.13 -11.99 -7.34
N ASP A 170 -7.86 -12.31 -7.56
CA ASP A 170 -7.39 -12.67 -8.89
C ASP A 170 -8.03 -13.99 -9.31
N SER A 171 -8.63 -14.01 -10.50
CA SER A 171 -9.19 -15.21 -11.12
C SER A 171 -8.18 -16.36 -11.30
N SER A 172 -6.87 -16.10 -11.24
CA SER A 172 -5.85 -17.13 -11.30
C SER A 172 -5.65 -17.90 -9.99
N ILE A 173 -6.23 -17.43 -8.87
CA ILE A 173 -6.11 -18.07 -7.57
C ILE A 173 -7.28 -19.05 -7.42
N GLU A 174 -6.96 -20.34 -7.32
CA GLU A 174 -7.93 -21.37 -7.00
C GLU A 174 -8.19 -21.36 -5.49
N LEU A 175 -9.42 -21.00 -5.10
CA LEU A 175 -9.87 -21.00 -3.72
C LEU A 175 -10.94 -22.07 -3.51
N SER A 176 -11.03 -22.61 -2.30
CA SER A 176 -12.13 -23.52 -1.96
C SER A 176 -13.48 -22.79 -1.95
N ASP A 177 -14.56 -23.54 -2.14
CA ASP A 177 -15.93 -23.03 -1.99
C ASP A 177 -16.15 -22.38 -0.61
N ARG A 178 -15.47 -22.90 0.43
CA ARG A 178 -15.50 -22.33 1.78
C ARG A 178 -14.85 -20.95 1.80
N ALA A 179 -13.66 -20.79 1.22
CA ALA A 179 -12.98 -19.51 1.14
C ALA A 179 -13.76 -18.48 0.33
N LEU A 180 -14.33 -18.89 -0.81
CA LEU A 180 -15.21 -18.04 -1.62
C LEU A 180 -16.44 -17.57 -0.83
N SER A 181 -17.08 -18.49 -0.09
CA SER A 181 -18.22 -18.17 0.78
C SER A 181 -17.87 -17.17 1.88
N VAL A 182 -16.69 -17.31 2.51
CA VAL A 182 -16.19 -16.34 3.51
C VAL A 182 -16.02 -14.95 2.89
N ILE A 183 -15.43 -14.88 1.70
CA ILE A 183 -15.14 -13.60 1.03
C ILE A 183 -16.42 -12.94 0.54
N ASP A 184 -17.37 -13.72 0.02
CA ASP A 184 -18.69 -13.23 -0.36
C ASP A 184 -19.45 -12.70 0.87
N GLY A 185 -19.35 -13.39 2.01
CA GLY A 185 -19.91 -12.92 3.28
C GLY A 185 -19.35 -11.56 3.71
N ILE A 186 -18.03 -11.37 3.61
CA ILE A 186 -17.37 -10.08 3.89
C ILE A 186 -17.85 -9.00 2.92
N ARG A 187 -17.96 -9.32 1.61
CA ARG A 187 -18.42 -8.38 0.59
C ARG A 187 -19.85 -7.91 0.86
N ILE A 188 -20.75 -8.85 1.15
CA ILE A 188 -22.16 -8.57 1.45
C ILE A 188 -22.26 -7.67 2.68
N ALA A 189 -21.58 -8.02 3.77
CA ALA A 189 -21.61 -7.24 5.00
C ALA A 189 -21.12 -5.79 4.78
N ALA A 190 -20.00 -5.61 4.06
CA ALA A 190 -19.48 -4.28 3.75
C ALA A 190 -20.45 -3.45 2.90
N LEU A 191 -21.11 -4.06 1.92
CA LEU A 191 -22.11 -3.39 1.08
C LEU A 191 -23.39 -3.05 1.86
N GLU A 192 -23.85 -3.93 2.74
CA GLU A 192 -25.01 -3.67 3.60
C GLU A 192 -24.74 -2.52 4.57
N ASP A 193 -23.55 -2.48 5.18
CA ASP A 193 -23.16 -1.39 6.07
C ASP A 193 -23.01 -0.05 5.33
N LEU A 194 -22.50 -0.05 4.08
CA LEU A 194 -22.49 1.14 3.23
C LEU A 194 -23.90 1.62 2.92
N GLN A 195 -24.82 0.72 2.55
CA GLN A 195 -26.20 1.08 2.27
C GLN A 195 -26.89 1.67 3.51
N ARG A 196 -26.68 1.07 4.69
CA ARG A 196 -27.18 1.60 5.95
C ARG A 196 -26.60 2.99 6.23
N TYR A 197 -25.29 3.16 6.07
CA TYR A 197 -24.62 4.44 6.23
C TYR A 197 -25.21 5.53 5.33
N TYR A 198 -25.45 5.22 4.05
CA TYR A 198 -26.01 6.20 3.11
C TYR A 198 -27.44 6.60 3.45
N LYS A 199 -28.29 5.63 3.82
CA LYS A 199 -29.69 5.91 4.18
C LYS A 199 -29.81 6.61 5.52
N ASP A 200 -29.22 6.02 6.55
CA ASP A 200 -29.52 6.39 7.94
C ASP A 200 -28.72 7.59 8.41
N GLU A 201 -27.47 7.73 7.93
CA GLU A 201 -26.57 8.80 8.39
C GLU A 201 -26.39 9.92 7.37
N MET A 202 -26.32 9.59 6.07
CA MET A 202 -26.23 10.61 5.02
C MET A 202 -27.61 11.11 4.55
N GLY A 203 -28.70 10.44 4.94
CA GLY A 203 -30.06 10.82 4.54
C GLY A 203 -30.31 10.74 3.03
N MET A 204 -29.64 9.80 2.35
CA MET A 204 -29.72 9.65 0.90
C MET A 204 -30.86 8.71 0.51
N ASP A 205 -31.84 9.23 -0.22
CA ASP A 205 -32.92 8.42 -0.81
C ASP A 205 -32.43 7.58 -2.01
N ASP A 206 -31.55 8.16 -2.84
CA ASP A 206 -30.84 7.47 -3.92
C ASP A 206 -29.33 7.62 -3.74
N PHE A 207 -28.67 6.51 -3.40
CA PHE A 207 -27.23 6.43 -3.21
C PHE A 207 -26.52 5.67 -4.34
N SER A 208 -27.23 5.34 -5.43
CA SER A 208 -26.71 4.50 -6.52
C SER A 208 -25.45 5.10 -7.15
N SER A 209 -25.44 6.41 -7.43
CA SER A 209 -24.26 7.10 -7.96
C SER A 209 -23.09 7.13 -6.98
N ARG A 210 -23.37 7.28 -5.68
CA ARG A 210 -22.32 7.32 -4.64
C ARG A 210 -21.67 5.96 -4.48
N LEU A 211 -22.48 4.91 -4.36
CA LEU A 211 -22.01 3.54 -4.34
C LEU A 211 -21.24 3.20 -5.62
N GLY A 212 -21.77 3.59 -6.79
CA GLY A 212 -21.09 3.40 -8.07
C GLY A 212 -19.69 4.04 -8.12
N ASN A 213 -19.52 5.23 -7.53
CA ASN A 213 -18.20 5.88 -7.44
C ASN A 213 -17.23 5.11 -6.51
N VAL A 214 -17.72 4.58 -5.39
CA VAL A 214 -16.92 3.76 -4.46
C VAL A 214 -16.50 2.44 -5.13
N ILE A 215 -17.42 1.76 -5.81
CA ILE A 215 -17.10 0.52 -6.55
C ILE A 215 -16.14 0.80 -7.72
N THR A 216 -16.33 1.91 -8.44
CA THR A 216 -15.40 2.33 -9.50
C THR A 216 -13.98 2.56 -8.95
N LEU A 217 -13.84 3.14 -7.76
CA LEU A 217 -12.55 3.27 -7.10
C LEU A 217 -11.95 1.90 -6.75
N ASN A 218 -12.75 0.94 -6.30
CA ASN A 218 -12.31 -0.42 -6.01
C ASN A 218 -11.69 -1.09 -7.25
N HIS A 219 -12.36 -0.97 -8.40
CA HIS A 219 -11.84 -1.49 -9.66
C HIS A 219 -10.57 -0.76 -10.13
N ALA A 220 -10.51 0.58 -9.97
CA ALA A 220 -9.31 1.35 -10.29
C ALA A 220 -8.09 0.90 -9.46
N ILE A 221 -8.30 0.51 -8.19
CA ILE A 221 -7.25 -0.06 -7.34
C ILE A 221 -6.80 -1.42 -7.90
N GLN A 222 -7.73 -2.28 -8.29
CA GLN A 222 -7.40 -3.59 -8.89
C GLN A 222 -6.60 -3.45 -10.19
N GLU A 223 -6.91 -2.46 -11.01
CA GLU A 223 -6.13 -2.14 -12.21
C GLU A 223 -4.71 -1.65 -11.85
N CYS A 224 -4.57 -0.83 -10.80
CA CYS A 224 -3.26 -0.41 -10.31
C CYS A 224 -2.39 -1.56 -9.80
N ILE A 225 -2.99 -2.61 -9.23
CA ILE A 225 -2.28 -3.84 -8.85
C ILE A 225 -1.69 -4.52 -10.08
N SER A 226 -2.45 -4.62 -11.17
CA SER A 226 -1.97 -5.22 -12.41
C SER A 226 -0.75 -4.47 -12.98
N ILE A 227 -0.71 -3.15 -12.81
CA ILE A 227 0.46 -2.32 -13.14
C ILE A 227 1.61 -2.59 -12.15
N ASN A 228 1.31 -2.64 -10.85
CA ASN A 228 2.31 -2.85 -9.80
C ASN A 228 3.01 -4.21 -9.93
N VAL A 229 2.28 -5.30 -10.18
CA VAL A 229 2.84 -6.65 -10.36
C VAL A 229 3.83 -6.69 -11.54
N LYS A 230 3.50 -6.04 -12.67
CA LYS A 230 4.41 -5.93 -13.81
C LYS A 230 5.68 -5.18 -13.44
N PHE A 231 5.54 -4.09 -12.69
CA PHE A 231 6.68 -3.29 -12.24
C PHE A 231 7.55 -4.04 -11.24
N SER A 232 6.97 -4.68 -10.22
CA SER A 232 7.70 -5.47 -9.24
C SER A 232 8.51 -6.60 -9.90
N ARG A 233 7.95 -7.25 -10.93
CA ARG A 233 8.67 -8.24 -11.75
C ARG A 233 9.88 -7.64 -12.46
N ILE A 234 9.77 -6.44 -13.01
CA ILE A 234 10.90 -5.75 -13.66
C ILE A 234 11.96 -5.39 -12.61
N GLN A 235 11.56 -4.88 -11.44
CA GLN A 235 12.48 -4.56 -10.35
C GLN A 235 13.27 -5.77 -9.86
N THR A 236 12.61 -6.92 -9.71
CA THR A 236 13.27 -8.16 -9.24
C THR A 236 14.10 -8.83 -10.33
N SER A 237 13.61 -8.91 -11.57
CA SER A 237 14.28 -9.69 -12.64
C SER A 237 15.31 -8.90 -13.46
N VAL A 238 15.11 -7.60 -13.69
CA VAL A 238 15.95 -6.78 -14.57
C VAL A 238 16.92 -5.92 -13.77
N PHE A 239 16.45 -5.37 -12.65
CA PHE A 239 17.23 -4.41 -11.85
C PHE A 239 17.81 -5.00 -10.56
N ASP A 240 17.43 -6.23 -10.20
CA ASP A 240 17.92 -7.02 -9.05
C ASP A 240 17.93 -6.25 -7.72
N ILE A 241 16.94 -5.38 -7.51
CA ILE A 241 16.97 -4.40 -6.42
C ILE A 241 16.65 -5.05 -5.05
N TYR A 242 16.12 -6.28 -5.05
CA TYR A 242 15.74 -7.03 -3.85
C TYR A 242 16.55 -8.34 -3.67
N ALA A 243 17.66 -8.52 -4.39
CA ALA A 243 18.48 -9.74 -4.33
C ALA A 243 18.83 -10.17 -2.89
N ALA A 244 19.01 -9.18 -2.00
CA ALA A 244 19.38 -9.38 -0.60
C ALA A 244 18.18 -9.52 0.36
N GLU A 245 16.94 -9.32 -0.10
CA GLU A 245 15.75 -9.21 0.75
C GLU A 245 14.71 -10.30 0.40
N GLU A 246 15.04 -11.54 0.77
CA GLU A 246 14.26 -12.76 0.48
C GLU A 246 12.76 -12.65 0.80
N LYS A 247 12.41 -11.96 1.90
CA LYS A 247 11.00 -11.80 2.31
C LYS A 247 10.21 -10.86 1.40
N ILE A 248 10.84 -9.81 0.87
CA ILE A 248 10.19 -8.91 -0.08
C ILE A 248 10.05 -9.61 -1.44
N HIS A 249 11.07 -10.38 -1.82
CA HIS A 249 11.03 -11.21 -3.01
C HIS A 249 9.86 -12.22 -2.98
N GLN A 250 9.60 -12.88 -1.84
CA GLN A 250 8.49 -13.82 -1.67
C GLN A 250 7.08 -13.20 -1.73
N LEU A 251 6.95 -11.87 -1.59
CA LEU A 251 5.67 -11.17 -1.75
C LEU A 251 5.37 -10.86 -3.21
N PHE A 252 6.40 -10.66 -4.03
CA PHE A 252 6.27 -10.19 -5.40
C PHE A 252 6.47 -11.29 -6.46
N ILE A 253 6.81 -12.51 -6.03
CA ILE A 253 6.92 -13.74 -6.85
C ILE A 253 6.02 -14.82 -6.27
#